data_AF-A0A0B8P8U4-F1
#
_entry.id   AF-A0A0B8P8U4-F1
#
_cell.length_a   1.000
_cell.length_b   1.000
_cell.length_c   1.000
_cell.angle_alpha   90.00
_cell.angle_beta   90.00
_cell.angle_gamma   90.00
#
_symmetry.space_group_name_H-M   'P 1'
#
loop_
_entity.id
_entity.type
_entity.pdbx_description
1 polymer ?
#
loop_
_entity_poly.entity_id
_entity_poly.type
_entity_poly.pdbx_seq_one_letter_code
_entity_poly.pdbx_strand_id
1 'polypeptide(L)'
;MMLFLVGLELEPKMLWGMRNKLIGLGGLQVGVTAALVMGTCLVMGLQWSIALAIGLIFSLSSTAIVLQTFNEKGLTKTPGGQNAFSVLLFQDIAVIPMLAFIPLLALPELVEKAQSAVAHAADHHEELSLVAGLPGWAYGLVITASIAVVVVGGHFASRPLFRFVAASGLREIFTATALMLVIGIAALMSLVGLSPALGTFLAGVVLANSEFRHELESNIEPFKGLLLGLFFITVGAGIDFSVLASDFFPIISMTLVDAA
;
A
#
# COMPACT_ATOMS: atom_id res chain seq x y z
N MET A 1 -1.46 9.20 -1.64
CA MET A 1 -2.22 9.85 -0.56
C MET A 1 -2.79 8.85 0.45
N MET A 2 -3.56 7.85 0.04
CA MET A 2 -4.07 6.82 0.99
C MET A 2 -2.93 6.12 1.75
N LEU A 3 -1.90 5.64 1.03
CA LEU A 3 -0.73 5.02 1.66
C LEU A 3 0.11 6.00 2.50
N PHE A 4 0.08 7.29 2.15
CA PHE A 4 0.70 8.34 2.97
C PHE A 4 -0.03 8.53 4.30
N LEU A 5 -1.36 8.54 4.28
CA LEU A 5 -2.18 8.59 5.49
C LEU A 5 -1.94 7.37 6.37
N VAL A 6 -1.90 6.17 5.78
CA VAL A 6 -1.53 4.95 6.51
C VAL A 6 -0.15 5.14 7.15
N GLY A 7 0.85 5.60 6.39
CA GLY A 7 2.18 5.89 6.92
C GLY A 7 2.18 6.90 8.07
N LEU A 8 1.34 7.94 8.05
CA LEU A 8 1.19 8.93 9.13
C LEU A 8 0.51 8.36 10.39
N GLU A 9 -0.42 7.42 10.21
CA GLU A 9 -1.12 6.71 11.29
C GLU A 9 -0.22 5.65 11.95
N LEU A 10 0.82 5.18 11.25
CA LEU A 10 1.80 4.25 11.79
C LEU A 10 2.78 4.92 12.76
N GLU A 11 2.49 4.82 14.06
CA GLU A 11 3.47 5.13 15.10
C GLU A 11 4.45 3.94 15.29
N PRO A 12 5.77 4.08 14.99
CA PRO A 12 6.70 2.95 15.06
C PRO A 12 6.82 2.35 16.47
N LYS A 13 6.66 3.18 17.51
CA LYS A 13 6.67 2.73 18.91
C LYS A 13 5.44 1.87 19.23
N MET A 14 4.26 2.27 18.73
CA MET A 14 3.01 1.50 18.90
C MET A 14 3.11 0.15 18.19
N LEU A 15 3.62 0.12 16.96
CA LEU A 15 3.85 -1.11 16.19
C LEU A 15 4.75 -2.09 16.95
N TRP A 16 5.86 -1.60 17.51
CA TRP A 16 6.79 -2.45 18.25
C TRP A 16 6.17 -3.06 19.52
N GLY A 17 5.26 -2.32 20.17
CA GLY A 17 4.46 -2.81 21.30
C GLY A 17 3.46 -3.89 20.90
N MET A 18 2.95 -3.85 19.67
CA MET A 18 1.96 -4.80 19.14
C MET A 18 2.54 -5.95 18.32
N ARG A 19 3.88 -6.05 18.19
CA ARG A 19 4.56 -7.00 17.29
C ARG A 19 4.09 -8.46 17.41
N ASN A 20 3.77 -8.92 18.62
CA ASN A 20 3.29 -10.29 18.84
C ASN A 20 1.90 -10.51 18.23
N LYS A 21 1.02 -9.52 18.30
CA LYS A 21 -0.31 -9.56 17.66
C LYS A 21 -0.20 -9.39 16.15
N LEU A 22 0.69 -8.51 15.68
CA LEU A 22 0.92 -8.28 14.25
C LEU A 22 1.46 -9.53 13.57
N ILE A 23 2.58 -10.06 14.05
CA ILE A 23 3.23 -11.24 13.45
C ILE A 23 2.42 -12.51 13.75
N GLY A 24 1.89 -12.63 14.97
CA GLY A 24 1.11 -13.80 15.37
C GLY A 24 -0.26 -13.86 14.71
N LEU A 25 -1.14 -12.89 15.00
CA LEU A 25 -2.53 -12.93 14.55
C LEU A 25 -2.68 -12.51 13.08
N GLY A 26 -2.04 -11.39 12.70
CA GLY A 26 -2.09 -10.87 11.33
C GLY A 26 -1.37 -11.79 10.34
N GLY A 27 -0.14 -12.20 10.68
CA GLY A 27 0.63 -13.15 9.87
C GLY A 27 -0.06 -14.50 9.70
N LEU A 28 -0.68 -15.02 10.76
CA LEU A 28 -1.43 -16.27 10.68
C LEU A 28 -2.69 -16.12 9.82
N GLN A 29 -3.46 -15.03 9.95
CA GLN A 29 -4.63 -14.81 9.09
C GLN A 29 -4.23 -14.77 7.62
N VAL A 30 -3.28 -13.90 7.27
CA VAL A 30 -2.82 -13.73 5.89
C VAL A 30 -2.23 -15.03 5.33
N GLY A 31 -1.39 -15.72 6.10
CA GLY A 31 -0.76 -16.96 5.69
C GLY A 31 -1.78 -18.08 5.47
N VAL A 32 -2.75 -18.22 6.36
CA VAL A 32 -3.80 -19.25 6.27
C VAL A 32 -4.73 -18.97 5.09
N THR A 33 -5.23 -17.75 4.92
CA THR A 33 -6.11 -17.43 3.79
C THR A 33 -5.38 -17.57 2.45
N ALA A 34 -4.15 -17.07 2.35
CA ALA A 34 -3.35 -17.25 1.15
C ALA A 34 -3.11 -18.73 0.82
N ALA A 35 -2.81 -19.56 1.82
CA ALA A 35 -2.61 -21.00 1.62
C ALA A 35 -3.89 -21.74 1.22
N LEU A 36 -5.04 -21.40 1.82
CA LEU A 36 -6.34 -22.01 1.49
C LEU A 36 -6.79 -21.65 0.07
N VAL A 37 -6.69 -20.39 -0.31
CA VAL A 37 -7.03 -19.91 -1.66
C VAL A 37 -6.06 -20.51 -2.69
N MET A 38 -4.75 -20.50 -2.40
CA MET A 38 -3.74 -21.15 -3.26
C MET A 38 -4.03 -22.65 -3.44
N GLY A 39 -4.34 -23.37 -2.35
CA GLY A 39 -4.67 -24.79 -2.40
C GLY A 39 -5.89 -25.07 -3.30
N THR A 40 -6.91 -24.21 -3.21
CA THR A 40 -8.09 -24.29 -4.09
C THR A 40 -7.69 -24.08 -5.55
N CYS A 41 -6.89 -23.05 -5.84
CA CYS A 41 -6.40 -22.77 -7.19
C CYS A 41 -5.58 -23.93 -7.78
N LEU A 42 -4.72 -24.56 -6.97
CA LEU A 42 -3.93 -25.72 -7.40
C LEU A 42 -4.82 -26.92 -7.78
N VAL A 43 -5.90 -27.18 -7.02
CA VAL A 43 -6.87 -28.23 -7.35
C VAL A 43 -7.61 -27.93 -8.66
N MET A 44 -7.79 -26.67 -9.01
CA MET A 44 -8.37 -26.24 -10.29
C MET A 44 -7.38 -26.31 -11.46
N GLY A 45 -6.14 -26.76 -11.23
CA GLY A 45 -5.12 -26.92 -12.27
C GLY A 45 -4.35 -25.65 -12.62
N LEU A 46 -4.46 -24.58 -11.82
CA LEU A 46 -3.66 -23.37 -12.00
C LEU A 46 -2.19 -23.63 -11.65
N GLN A 47 -1.29 -22.97 -12.38
CA GLN A 47 0.14 -23.00 -12.06
C GLN A 47 0.38 -22.42 -10.66
N TRP A 48 1.32 -23.00 -9.91
CA TRP A 48 1.59 -22.62 -8.52
C TRP A 48 1.92 -21.14 -8.32
N SER A 49 2.57 -20.49 -9.29
CA SER A 49 2.90 -19.06 -9.23
C SER A 49 1.66 -18.19 -9.34
N ILE A 50 0.73 -18.54 -10.24
CA ILE A 50 -0.56 -17.87 -10.39
C ILE A 50 -1.43 -18.11 -9.15
N ALA A 51 -1.50 -19.37 -8.69
CA ALA A 51 -2.23 -19.75 -7.48
C ALA A 51 -1.75 -18.99 -6.23
N LEU A 52 -0.43 -18.86 -6.06
CA LEU A 52 0.16 -18.10 -4.96
C LEU A 52 -0.12 -16.60 -5.09
N ALA A 53 -0.01 -16.03 -6.28
CA ALA A 53 -0.34 -14.63 -6.51
C ALA A 53 -1.82 -14.33 -6.19
N ILE A 54 -2.75 -15.19 -6.64
CA ILE A 54 -4.17 -15.09 -6.31
C ILE A 54 -4.39 -15.20 -4.79
N GLY A 55 -3.77 -16.19 -4.15
CA GLY A 55 -3.88 -16.36 -2.69
C GLY A 55 -3.40 -15.15 -1.90
N LEU A 56 -2.27 -14.55 -2.29
CA LEU A 56 -1.77 -13.33 -1.66
C LEU A 56 -2.72 -12.15 -1.85
N ILE A 57 -3.29 -11.97 -3.05
CA ILE A 57 -4.24 -10.88 -3.34
C ILE A 57 -5.54 -11.05 -2.54
N PHE A 58 -6.10 -12.26 -2.52
CA PHE A 58 -7.34 -12.56 -1.80
C PHE A 58 -7.17 -12.49 -0.28
N SER A 59 -5.96 -12.73 0.25
CA SER A 59 -5.72 -12.66 1.70
C SER A 59 -5.92 -11.27 2.33
N LEU A 60 -6.02 -10.21 1.52
CA LEU A 60 -6.08 -8.82 1.93
C LEU A 60 -7.51 -8.34 2.16
N SER A 61 -7.71 -7.57 3.22
CA SER A 61 -8.99 -6.94 3.54
C SER A 61 -8.95 -5.42 3.36
N SER A 62 -10.12 -4.81 3.19
CA SER A 62 -10.26 -3.37 3.04
C SER A 62 -10.26 -2.67 4.39
N THR A 63 -9.11 -2.13 4.80
CA THR A 63 -8.93 -1.39 6.06
C THR A 63 -9.96 -0.27 6.22
N ALA A 64 -10.20 0.50 5.17
CA ALA A 64 -11.09 1.65 5.23
C ALA A 64 -12.54 1.25 5.53
N ILE A 65 -13.07 0.22 4.86
CA ILE A 65 -14.44 -0.26 5.08
C ILE A 65 -14.59 -0.82 6.50
N VAL A 66 -13.63 -1.64 6.94
CA VAL A 66 -13.70 -2.31 8.25
C VAL A 66 -13.61 -1.30 9.39
N LEU A 67 -12.64 -0.37 9.34
CA LEU A 67 -12.47 0.64 10.39
C LEU A 67 -13.61 1.64 10.42
N GLN A 68 -14.14 2.03 9.26
CA GLN A 68 -15.33 2.88 9.20
C GLN A 68 -16.53 2.16 9.84
N THR A 69 -16.76 0.90 9.47
CA THR A 69 -17.84 0.09 10.06
C THR A 69 -17.67 -0.08 11.57
N PHE A 70 -16.44 -0.25 12.07
CA PHE A 70 -16.18 -0.34 13.51
C PHE A 70 -16.45 0.97 14.22
N ASN A 71 -16.11 2.12 13.63
CA ASN A 71 -16.42 3.42 14.21
C ASN A 71 -17.94 3.68 14.23
N GLU A 72 -18.65 3.39 13.14
CA GLU A 72 -20.11 3.52 13.05
C GLU A 72 -20.84 2.63 14.06
N LYS A 73 -20.32 1.42 14.32
CA LYS A 73 -20.88 0.47 15.28
C LYS A 73 -20.31 0.58 16.69
N GLY A 74 -19.38 1.51 16.94
CA GLY A 74 -18.72 1.67 18.25
C GLY A 74 -17.84 0.48 18.69
N LEU A 75 -17.36 -0.34 17.75
CA LEU A 75 -16.62 -1.59 18.01
C LEU A 75 -15.10 -1.38 18.17
N THR A 76 -14.57 -0.21 17.83
CA THR A 76 -13.13 0.08 17.75
C THR A 76 -12.36 -0.23 19.04
N LYS A 77 -12.98 0.02 20.21
CA LYS A 77 -12.34 -0.19 21.52
C LYS A 77 -12.47 -1.62 22.06
N THR A 78 -13.26 -2.47 21.40
CA THR A 78 -13.47 -3.85 21.85
C THR A 78 -12.23 -4.72 21.61
N PRO A 79 -12.04 -5.82 22.36
CA PRO A 79 -10.94 -6.76 22.11
C PRO A 79 -10.94 -7.30 20.67
N GLY A 80 -12.12 -7.57 20.11
CA GLY A 80 -12.29 -7.98 18.72
C GLY A 80 -11.87 -6.89 17.73
N GLY A 81 -12.28 -5.64 17.98
CA GLY A 81 -11.88 -4.48 17.16
C GLY A 81 -10.37 -4.25 17.14
N GLN A 82 -9.71 -4.36 18.29
CA GLN A 82 -8.25 -4.23 18.38
C GLN A 82 -7.50 -5.39 17.70
N ASN A 83 -8.04 -6.61 17.78
CA ASN A 83 -7.46 -7.77 17.10
C ASN A 83 -7.61 -7.66 15.59
N ALA A 84 -8.80 -7.30 15.10
CA ALA A 84 -9.04 -7.05 13.67
C ALA A 84 -8.20 -5.87 13.15
N PHE A 85 -8.05 -4.78 13.92
CA PHE A 85 -7.12 -3.69 13.59
C PHE A 85 -5.68 -4.20 13.43
N SER A 86 -5.23 -5.12 14.28
CA SER A 86 -3.88 -5.70 14.17
C SER A 86 -3.70 -6.51 12.88
N VAL A 87 -4.74 -7.23 12.43
CA VAL A 87 -4.73 -7.96 11.15
C VAL A 87 -4.65 -6.99 9.98
N LEU A 88 -5.53 -5.99 9.95
CA LEU A 88 -5.55 -4.96 8.90
C LEU A 88 -4.21 -4.23 8.79
N LEU A 89 -3.61 -3.91 9.93
CA LEU A 89 -2.32 -3.25 9.97
C LEU A 89 -1.19 -4.13 9.43
N PHE A 90 -1.23 -5.42 9.75
CA PHE A 90 -0.29 -6.37 9.17
C PHE A 90 -0.48 -6.50 7.66
N GLN A 91 -1.73 -6.57 7.18
CA GLN A 91 -2.05 -6.62 5.75
C GLN A 91 -1.51 -5.38 5.02
N ASP A 92 -1.81 -4.17 5.51
CA ASP A 92 -1.33 -2.92 4.91
C ASP A 92 0.21 -2.87 4.82
N ILE A 93 0.92 -3.37 5.84
CA ILE A 93 2.38 -3.48 5.82
C ILE A 93 2.86 -4.58 4.86
N ALA A 94 2.15 -5.71 4.79
CA ALA A 94 2.50 -6.87 3.97
C ALA A 94 2.19 -6.68 2.48
N VAL A 95 1.27 -5.77 2.11
CA VAL A 95 0.95 -5.46 0.70
C VAL A 95 2.20 -5.05 -0.07
N ILE A 96 3.08 -4.24 0.52
CA ILE A 96 4.30 -3.75 -0.13
C ILE A 96 5.23 -4.91 -0.55
N PRO A 97 5.70 -5.80 0.36
CA PRO A 97 6.51 -6.92 -0.04
C PRO A 97 5.76 -7.88 -0.96
N MET A 98 4.45 -8.12 -0.76
CA MET A 98 3.66 -8.94 -1.67
C MET A 98 3.68 -8.41 -3.11
N LEU A 99 3.42 -7.11 -3.30
CA LEU A 99 3.47 -6.47 -4.61
C LEU A 99 4.88 -6.49 -5.22
N ALA A 100 5.93 -6.44 -4.40
CA ALA A 100 7.30 -6.60 -4.88
C ALA A 100 7.61 -8.05 -5.30
N PHE A 101 7.02 -9.04 -4.64
CA PHE A 101 7.19 -10.46 -4.96
C PHE A 101 6.38 -10.90 -6.19
N ILE A 102 5.19 -10.35 -6.43
CA ILE A 102 4.31 -10.79 -7.54
C ILE A 102 5.01 -10.79 -8.91
N PRO A 103 5.74 -9.73 -9.33
CA PRO A 103 6.48 -9.74 -10.60
C PRO A 103 7.57 -10.81 -10.68
N LEU A 104 8.19 -11.17 -9.54
CA LEU A 104 9.20 -12.24 -9.48
C LEU A 104 8.59 -13.63 -9.64
N LEU A 105 7.31 -13.79 -9.28
CA LEU A 105 6.55 -15.03 -9.47
C LEU A 105 5.98 -15.15 -10.89
N ALA A 106 5.82 -14.05 -11.60
CA ALA A 106 5.24 -14.04 -12.94
C ALA A 106 6.21 -14.61 -13.99
N LEU A 107 5.65 -15.29 -14.99
CA LEU A 107 6.42 -15.66 -16.18
C LEU A 107 6.82 -14.37 -16.94
N PRO A 108 7.99 -14.32 -17.59
CA PRO A 108 8.44 -13.13 -18.33
C PRO A 108 7.38 -12.57 -19.29
N GLU A 109 6.62 -13.44 -19.96
CA GLU A 109 5.54 -13.09 -20.90
C GLU A 109 4.35 -12.36 -20.24
N LEU A 110 4.06 -12.68 -18.97
CA LEU A 110 2.98 -12.05 -18.20
C LEU A 110 3.40 -10.67 -17.66
N VAL A 111 4.67 -10.50 -17.33
CA VAL A 111 5.23 -9.20 -16.90
C VAL A 111 5.19 -8.20 -18.05
N GLU A 112 5.58 -8.63 -19.26
CA GLU A 112 5.56 -7.77 -20.46
C GLU A 112 4.13 -7.31 -20.81
N LYS A 113 3.15 -8.21 -20.69
CA LYS A 113 1.74 -7.89 -20.95
C LYS A 113 1.12 -7.00 -19.87
N ALA A 114 1.43 -7.23 -18.59
CA ALA A 114 0.98 -6.36 -17.49
C ALA A 114 1.59 -4.95 -17.58
N GLN A 115 2.87 -4.87 -17.94
CA GLN A 115 3.55 -3.59 -18.19
C GLN A 115 2.96 -2.86 -19.40
N SER A 116 2.61 -3.56 -20.47
CA SER A 116 1.93 -2.95 -21.62
C SER A 116 0.53 -2.39 -21.29
N ALA A 117 -0.22 -3.08 -20.42
CA ALA A 117 -1.55 -2.61 -20.00
C ALA A 117 -1.47 -1.36 -19.12
N VAL A 118 -0.44 -1.26 -18.28
CA VAL A 118 -0.15 -0.06 -17.47
C VAL A 118 0.44 1.07 -18.33
N ALA A 119 1.28 0.75 -19.32
CA ALA A 119 1.87 1.71 -20.25
C ALA A 119 0.81 2.40 -21.13
N HIS A 120 -0.24 1.69 -21.54
CA HIS A 120 -1.36 2.30 -22.28
C HIS A 120 -2.17 3.32 -21.46
N ALA A 121 -2.07 3.32 -20.13
CA ALA A 121 -2.62 4.37 -19.27
C ALA A 121 -1.64 5.53 -19.00
N ALA A 122 -0.37 5.39 -19.41
CA ALA A 122 0.74 6.27 -19.06
C ALA A 122 1.48 6.83 -20.29
N ASP A 123 0.79 6.98 -21.43
CA ASP A 123 1.34 7.39 -22.75
C ASP A 123 1.87 8.84 -22.81
N HIS A 124 2.20 9.44 -21.67
CA HIS A 124 2.71 10.81 -21.58
C HIS A 124 3.99 11.02 -20.77
N HIS A 125 4.55 10.03 -20.07
CA HIS A 125 5.84 10.22 -19.38
C HIS A 125 6.82 9.09 -19.70
N GLU A 126 7.91 9.40 -20.41
CA GLU A 126 9.14 8.60 -20.38
C GLU A 126 9.54 8.40 -18.92
N GLU A 127 9.38 7.19 -18.38
CA GLU A 127 9.93 6.86 -17.07
C GLU A 127 11.46 6.87 -17.18
N LEU A 128 12.06 7.99 -16.78
CA LEU A 128 13.49 8.14 -16.50
C LEU A 128 13.88 7.23 -15.33
N SER A 129 14.03 5.93 -15.59
CA SER A 129 14.57 4.97 -14.63
C SER A 129 16.09 5.09 -14.60
N LEU A 130 16.63 5.76 -13.58
CA LEU A 130 18.07 5.94 -13.35
C LEU A 130 18.80 4.62 -13.03
N VAL A 131 18.06 3.51 -13.07
CA VAL A 131 18.44 2.20 -12.55
C VAL A 131 18.44 1.14 -13.65
N ALA A 132 17.99 1.48 -14.87
CA ALA A 132 17.99 0.58 -16.01
C ALA A 132 19.43 0.15 -16.39
N GLY A 133 19.73 -1.14 -16.23
CA GLY A 133 21.00 -1.76 -16.65
C GLY A 133 21.99 -2.09 -15.54
N LEU A 134 21.67 -1.86 -14.26
CA LEU A 134 22.53 -2.24 -13.14
C LEU A 134 22.47 -3.74 -12.82
N PRO A 135 23.60 -4.38 -12.46
CA PRO A 135 23.60 -5.76 -11.97
C PRO A 135 22.75 -5.88 -10.69
N GLY A 136 22.06 -7.01 -10.50
CA GLY A 136 21.02 -7.17 -9.45
C GLY A 136 21.46 -6.86 -8.01
N TRP A 137 22.75 -7.04 -7.67
CA TRP A 137 23.29 -6.64 -6.37
C TRP A 137 23.42 -5.11 -6.22
N ALA A 138 23.77 -4.41 -7.31
CA ALA A 138 23.87 -2.95 -7.34
C ALA A 138 22.48 -2.31 -7.33
N TYR A 139 21.51 -2.94 -8.02
CA TYR A 139 20.09 -2.58 -7.95
C TYR A 139 19.57 -2.54 -6.50
N GLY A 140 19.79 -3.62 -5.75
CA GLY A 140 19.39 -3.71 -4.35
C GLY A 140 20.10 -2.67 -3.45
N LEU A 141 21.38 -2.39 -3.71
CA LEU A 141 22.13 -1.36 -2.99
C LEU A 141 21.58 0.05 -3.25
N VAL A 142 21.29 0.38 -4.51
CA VAL A 142 20.72 1.67 -4.90
C VAL A 142 19.34 1.87 -4.28
N ILE A 143 18.48 0.84 -4.30
CA ILE A 143 17.19 0.88 -3.61
C ILE A 143 17.36 1.16 -2.12
N THR A 144 18.22 0.40 -1.46
CA THR A 144 18.44 0.52 -0.01
C THR A 144 18.99 1.90 0.34
N ALA A 145 19.94 2.40 -0.44
CA ALA A 145 20.49 3.74 -0.30
C ALA A 145 19.42 4.82 -0.51
N SER A 146 18.59 4.70 -1.54
CA SER A 146 17.52 5.66 -1.83
C SER A 146 16.46 5.71 -0.74
N ILE A 147 16.05 4.56 -0.21
CA ILE A 147 15.16 4.48 0.95
C ILE A 147 15.81 5.17 2.15
N ALA A 148 17.07 4.85 2.45
CA ALA A 148 17.80 5.47 3.56
C ALA A 148 17.92 6.99 3.40
N VAL A 149 18.22 7.47 2.19
CA VAL A 149 18.30 8.91 1.87
C VAL A 149 16.96 9.60 2.07
N VAL A 150 15.84 9.00 1.63
CA VAL A 150 14.52 9.61 1.83
C VAL A 150 14.11 9.58 3.31
N VAL A 151 14.42 8.51 4.04
CA VAL A 151 14.11 8.43 5.48
C VAL A 151 14.90 9.47 6.26
N VAL A 152 16.23 9.49 6.10
CA VAL A 152 17.12 10.41 6.82
C VAL A 152 16.91 11.85 6.36
N GLY A 153 16.87 12.06 5.04
CA GLY A 153 16.65 13.36 4.43
C GLY A 153 15.29 13.93 4.77
N GLY A 154 14.22 13.13 4.70
CA GLY A 154 12.88 13.56 5.10
C GLY A 154 12.79 13.85 6.61
N HIS A 155 13.45 13.06 7.46
CA HIS A 155 13.48 13.33 8.90
C HIS A 155 14.18 14.67 9.22
N PHE A 156 15.30 14.96 8.56
CA PHE A 156 16.05 16.20 8.80
C PHE A 156 15.46 17.42 8.11
N ALA A 157 14.93 17.27 6.89
CA ALA A 157 14.40 18.37 6.07
C ALA A 157 12.95 18.73 6.43
N SER A 158 12.14 17.78 6.93
CA SER A 158 10.74 18.06 7.31
C SER A 158 10.66 19.15 8.37
N ARG A 159 11.49 19.09 9.40
CA ARG A 159 11.45 20.03 10.52
C ARG A 159 11.69 21.51 10.12
N PRO A 160 12.79 21.88 9.44
CA PRO A 160 13.00 23.26 9.01
C PRO A 160 11.98 23.70 7.95
N LEU A 161 11.57 22.80 7.05
CA LEU A 161 10.58 23.10 6.01
C LEU A 161 9.23 23.47 6.63
N PHE A 162 8.69 22.62 7.50
CA PHE A 162 7.39 22.88 8.13
C PHE A 162 7.45 24.03 9.13
N ARG A 163 8.58 24.27 9.80
CA ARG A 163 8.74 25.47 10.64
C ARG A 163 8.74 26.75 9.82
N PHE A 164 9.38 26.77 8.65
CA PHE A 164 9.33 27.91 7.73
C PHE A 164 7.90 28.16 7.23
N VAL A 165 7.18 27.10 6.89
CA VAL A 165 5.79 27.20 6.43
C VAL A 165 4.85 27.60 7.56
N ALA A 166 5.02 27.07 8.77
CA ALA A 166 4.23 27.45 9.94
C ALA A 166 4.38 28.94 10.27
N ALA A 167 5.52 29.56 9.98
CA ALA A 167 5.73 31.00 10.16
C ALA A 167 4.85 31.86 9.21
N SER A 168 4.30 31.29 8.13
CA SER A 168 3.37 31.99 7.24
C SER A 168 1.95 32.13 7.83
N GLY A 169 1.58 31.29 8.80
CA GLY A 169 0.26 31.29 9.42
C GLY A 169 -0.92 30.88 8.52
N LEU A 170 -0.66 30.46 7.27
CA LEU A 170 -1.69 30.10 6.29
C LEU A 170 -1.82 28.57 6.16
N ARG A 171 -3.03 28.06 6.40
CA ARG A 171 -3.35 26.62 6.36
C ARG A 171 -3.20 26.05 4.94
N GLU A 172 -3.43 26.88 3.93
CA GLU A 172 -3.30 26.54 2.51
C GLU A 172 -1.85 26.24 2.13
N ILE A 173 -0.89 27.05 2.61
CA ILE A 173 0.55 26.85 2.32
C ILE A 173 1.03 25.57 3.01
N PHE A 174 0.57 25.32 4.23
CA PHE A 174 0.87 24.09 4.95
C PHE A 174 0.39 22.85 4.19
N THR A 175 -0.87 22.86 3.77
CA THR A 175 -1.47 21.75 3.00
C THR A 175 -0.75 21.58 1.66
N ALA A 176 -0.52 22.66 0.92
CA ALA A 176 0.20 22.62 -0.36
C ALA A 176 1.61 22.04 -0.21
N THR A 177 2.34 22.41 0.85
CA THR A 177 3.68 21.89 1.14
C THR A 177 3.64 20.40 1.47
N ALA A 178 2.66 19.98 2.28
CA ALA A 178 2.47 18.57 2.59
C ALA A 178 2.21 17.74 1.32
N LEU A 179 1.29 18.18 0.46
CA LEU A 179 0.99 17.50 -0.81
C LEU A 179 2.20 17.50 -1.75
N MET A 180 2.91 18.63 -1.85
CA MET A 180 4.14 18.75 -2.64
C MET A 180 5.22 17.78 -2.16
N LEU A 181 5.39 17.62 -0.85
CA LEU A 181 6.36 16.68 -0.29
C LEU A 181 5.98 15.22 -0.58
N VAL A 182 4.70 14.87 -0.47
CA VAL A 182 4.21 13.54 -0.81
C VAL A 182 4.43 13.22 -2.28
N ILE A 183 4.07 14.15 -3.18
CA ILE A 183 4.27 14.00 -4.63
C ILE A 183 5.77 13.96 -4.97
N GLY A 184 6.57 14.81 -4.34
CA GLY A 184 8.02 14.87 -4.54
C GLY A 184 8.72 13.56 -4.15
N ILE A 185 8.38 13.00 -2.99
CA ILE A 185 8.92 11.70 -2.56
C ILE A 185 8.44 10.56 -3.48
N ALA A 186 7.17 10.58 -3.90
CA ALA A 186 6.64 9.59 -4.84
C ALA A 186 7.37 9.64 -6.19
N ALA A 187 7.61 10.84 -6.73
CA ALA A 187 8.36 11.04 -7.96
C ALA A 187 9.82 10.59 -7.81
N LEU A 188 10.49 10.93 -6.70
CA LEU A 188 11.86 10.46 -6.42
C LEU A 188 11.96 8.94 -6.37
N MET A 189 10.94 8.25 -5.83
CA MET A 189 10.93 6.79 -5.77
C MET A 189 10.70 6.15 -7.13
N SER A 190 9.86 6.74 -7.98
CA SER A 190 9.68 6.30 -9.37
C SER A 190 10.99 6.36 -10.17
N LEU A 191 11.82 7.41 -9.97
CA LEU A 191 13.14 7.53 -10.63
C LEU A 191 14.11 6.40 -10.25
N VAL A 192 13.92 5.77 -9.08
CA VAL A 192 14.75 4.65 -8.58
C VAL A 192 14.15 3.30 -8.97
N GLY A 193 13.04 3.28 -9.71
CA GLY A 193 12.34 2.05 -10.09
C GLY A 193 11.50 1.45 -8.96
N LEU A 194 11.18 2.25 -7.94
CA LEU A 194 10.24 1.88 -6.87
C LEU A 194 8.86 2.45 -7.17
N SER A 195 7.82 1.72 -6.75
CA SER A 195 6.44 2.17 -6.96
C SER A 195 6.19 3.53 -6.27
N PRO A 196 5.49 4.48 -6.92
CA PRO A 196 5.04 5.72 -6.30
C PRO A 196 4.26 5.49 -5.00
N ALA A 197 3.50 4.40 -4.92
CA ALA A 197 2.79 3.96 -3.73
C ALA A 197 3.72 3.80 -2.51
N LEU A 198 4.84 3.09 -2.69
CA LEU A 198 5.87 2.90 -1.66
C LEU A 198 6.46 4.24 -1.20
N GLY A 199 6.73 5.15 -2.14
CA GLY A 199 7.23 6.48 -1.81
C GLY A 199 6.26 7.30 -0.96
N THR A 200 4.97 7.29 -1.31
CA THR A 200 3.96 7.98 -0.48
C THR A 200 3.83 7.36 0.91
N PHE A 201 3.92 6.03 1.04
CA PHE A 201 3.94 5.35 2.33
C PHE A 201 5.14 5.77 3.18
N LEU A 202 6.33 5.75 2.59
CA LEU A 202 7.57 6.13 3.26
C LEU A 202 7.54 7.58 3.74
N ALA A 203 7.02 8.49 2.90
CA ALA A 203 6.80 9.88 3.28
C ALA A 203 5.93 10.01 4.53
N GLY A 204 4.87 9.20 4.64
CA GLY A 204 3.98 9.18 5.80
C GLY A 204 4.72 8.72 7.06
N VAL A 205 5.43 7.60 6.98
CA VAL A 205 6.20 7.05 8.11
C VAL A 205 7.25 8.03 8.63
N VAL A 206 7.92 8.74 7.72
CA VAL A 206 8.93 9.75 8.08
C VAL A 206 8.29 10.94 8.82
N LEU A 207 7.13 11.39 8.36
CA LEU A 207 6.41 12.52 8.96
C LEU A 207 5.63 12.14 10.23
N ALA A 208 5.32 10.86 10.44
CA ALA A 208 4.61 10.37 11.63
C ALA A 208 5.33 10.70 12.95
N ASN A 209 6.66 10.82 12.93
CA ASN A 209 7.44 11.20 14.12
C ASN A 209 7.71 12.72 14.22
N SER A 210 7.14 13.55 13.35
CA SER A 210 7.37 15.01 13.35
C SER A 210 6.44 15.74 14.33
N GLU A 211 6.86 16.93 14.79
CA GLU A 211 6.05 17.81 15.64
C GLU A 211 4.75 18.28 14.96
N PHE A 212 4.69 18.17 13.64
CA PHE A 212 3.57 18.61 12.79
C PHE A 212 2.61 17.48 12.39
N ARG A 213 2.79 16.24 12.91
CA ARG A 213 1.94 15.08 12.55
C ARG A 213 0.44 15.38 12.67
N HIS A 214 0.01 15.92 13.81
CA HIS A 214 -1.41 16.17 14.08
C HIS A 214 -2.01 17.23 13.14
N GLU A 215 -1.22 18.25 12.80
CA GLU A 215 -1.63 19.29 11.86
C GLU A 215 -1.73 18.74 10.43
N LEU A 216 -0.76 17.91 10.02
CA LEU A 216 -0.81 17.17 8.75
C LEU A 216 -2.04 16.26 8.67
N GLU A 217 -2.30 15.50 9.73
CA GLU A 217 -3.44 14.58 9.83
C GLU A 217 -4.77 15.36 9.70
N SER A 218 -4.98 16.40 10.51
CA SER A 218 -6.21 17.21 10.50
C SER A 218 -6.46 17.93 9.18
N ASN A 219 -5.40 18.33 8.47
CA ASN A 219 -5.52 19.01 7.18
C ASN A 219 -5.83 18.05 6.02
N ILE A 220 -5.47 16.77 6.14
CA ILE A 220 -5.61 15.78 5.06
C ILE A 220 -6.81 14.85 5.30
N GLU A 221 -7.28 14.73 6.55
CA GLU A 221 -8.46 13.96 6.94
C GLU A 221 -9.70 14.20 6.05
N PRO A 222 -10.06 15.45 5.67
CA PRO A 222 -11.21 15.70 4.79
C PRO A 222 -11.08 15.04 3.41
N PHE A 223 -9.86 14.84 2.92
CA PHE A 223 -9.60 14.21 1.63
C PHE A 223 -9.65 12.68 1.69
N LYS A 224 -9.50 12.07 2.88
CA LYS A 224 -9.48 10.61 3.06
C LYS A 224 -10.77 9.98 2.53
N GLY A 225 -11.93 10.52 2.90
CA GLY A 225 -13.23 10.03 2.44
C GLY A 225 -13.44 10.19 0.94
N LEU A 226 -13.04 11.34 0.38
CA LEU A 226 -13.16 11.62 -1.05
C LEU A 226 -12.27 10.68 -1.89
N LEU A 227 -11.03 10.46 -1.46
CA LEU A 227 -10.10 9.53 -2.11
C LEU A 227 -10.55 8.08 -1.99
N LEU A 228 -11.17 7.70 -0.88
CA LEU A 228 -11.75 6.37 -0.71
C LEU A 228 -12.91 6.13 -1.68
N GLY A 229 -13.81 7.11 -1.81
CA GLY A 229 -14.90 7.06 -2.78
C GLY A 229 -14.37 6.92 -4.21
N LEU A 230 -13.38 7.75 -4.58
CA LEU A 230 -12.75 7.67 -5.89
C LEU A 230 -12.06 6.31 -6.12
N PHE A 231 -11.35 5.77 -5.13
CA PHE A 231 -10.70 4.46 -5.21
C PHE A 231 -11.71 3.36 -5.53
N PHE A 232 -12.84 3.28 -4.80
CA PHE A 232 -13.84 2.26 -5.07
C PHE A 232 -14.54 2.44 -6.41
N ILE A 233 -14.76 3.68 -6.85
CA ILE A 233 -15.31 3.95 -8.19
C ILE A 233 -14.33 3.47 -9.26
N THR A 234 -13.04 3.78 -9.14
CA THR A 234 -12.02 3.37 -10.11
C THR A 234 -11.83 1.85 -10.13
N VAL A 235 -11.73 1.19 -8.97
CA VAL A 235 -11.60 -0.28 -8.89
C VAL A 235 -12.85 -0.96 -9.46
N GLY A 236 -14.04 -0.47 -9.11
CA GLY A 236 -15.30 -0.99 -9.63
C GLY A 236 -15.45 -0.79 -11.14
N ALA A 237 -15.01 0.36 -11.67
CA ALA A 237 -15.00 0.63 -13.10
C ALA A 237 -13.97 -0.22 -13.87
N GLY A 238 -12.92 -0.71 -13.20
CA GLY A 238 -11.93 -1.62 -13.78
C GLY A 238 -12.39 -3.08 -13.89
N ILE A 239 -13.59 -3.42 -13.41
CA ILE A 239 -14.13 -4.79 -13.50
C ILE A 239 -14.50 -5.10 -14.95
N ASP A 240 -13.85 -6.10 -15.53
CA ASP A 240 -14.26 -6.67 -16.82
C ASP A 240 -15.41 -7.65 -16.63
N PHE A 241 -16.63 -7.19 -16.92
CA PHE A 241 -17.83 -8.02 -16.84
C PHE A 241 -17.82 -9.21 -17.80
N SER A 242 -17.05 -9.16 -18.88
CA SER A 242 -16.92 -10.26 -19.84
C SER A 242 -16.17 -11.42 -19.20
N VAL A 243 -15.03 -11.13 -18.55
CA VAL A 243 -14.23 -12.13 -17.82
C VAL A 243 -15.01 -12.66 -16.61
N LEU A 244 -15.71 -11.78 -15.89
CA LEU A 244 -16.54 -12.19 -14.77
C LEU A 244 -17.65 -13.17 -15.18
N ALA A 245 -18.22 -13.00 -16.38
CA ALA A 245 -19.24 -13.89 -16.93
C ALA A 245 -18.64 -15.21 -17.46
N SER A 246 -17.47 -15.19 -18.09
CA SER A 246 -16.83 -16.41 -18.61
C SER A 246 -16.28 -17.31 -17.50
N ASP A 247 -15.67 -16.72 -16.48
CA ASP A 247 -14.96 -17.41 -15.40
C ASP A 247 -15.71 -17.34 -14.06
N PHE A 248 -17.03 -17.21 -14.13
CA PHE A 248 -17.90 -17.02 -12.97
C PHE A 248 -17.72 -18.09 -11.88
N PHE A 249 -17.68 -19.37 -12.27
CA PHE A 249 -17.55 -20.49 -11.33
C PHE A 249 -16.18 -20.51 -10.62
N PRO A 250 -15.04 -20.42 -11.34
CA PRO A 250 -13.73 -20.24 -10.71
C PRO A 250 -13.68 -19.08 -9.72
N ILE A 251 -14.12 -17.89 -10.13
CA ILE A 251 -14.03 -16.68 -9.31
C ILE A 251 -14.84 -16.83 -8.01
N ILE A 252 -16.08 -17.34 -8.09
CA ILE A 252 -16.91 -17.55 -6.91
C ILE A 252 -16.32 -18.59 -5.97
N SER A 253 -15.77 -19.69 -6.51
CA SER A 253 -15.19 -20.74 -5.67
C SER A 253 -14.04 -20.23 -4.83
N MET A 254 -13.17 -19.38 -5.40
CA MET A 254 -12.06 -18.74 -4.69
C MET A 254 -12.57 -17.72 -3.66
N THR A 255 -13.59 -16.92 -4.02
CA THR A 255 -14.18 -15.90 -3.15
C THR A 255 -14.86 -16.53 -1.92
N LEU A 256 -15.55 -17.65 -2.07
CA LEU A 256 -16.22 -18.33 -0.96
C LEU A 256 -15.23 -18.93 0.04
N VAL A 257 -14.05 -19.34 -0.41
CA VAL A 257 -12.99 -19.87 0.46
C VAL A 257 -12.37 -18.76 1.31
N ASP A 258 -12.28 -17.54 0.78
CA ASP A 258 -11.78 -16.37 1.54
C ASP A 258 -12.82 -15.79 2.52
N ALA A 259 -14.11 -15.92 2.20
CA ALA A 259 -15.21 -15.44 3.06
C ALA A 259 -15.48 -16.31 4.31
N ALA A 260 -14.75 -17.43 4.49
CA ALA A 260 -14.93 -18.41 5.57
C ALA A 260 -13.83 -18.28 6.65
#